data_AF-A0A817SA51-F1
#
_entry.id   AF-A0A817SA51-F1
#
_cell.length_a   1.000
_cell.length_b   1.000
_cell.length_c   1.000
_cell.angle_alpha   90.00
_cell.angle_beta   90.00
_cell.angle_gamma   90.00
#
_symmetry.space_group_name_H-M   'P 1'
#
loop_
_entity.id
_entity.type
_entity.pdbx_description
1 polymer ?
#
loop_
_entity_poly.entity_id
_entity_poly.type
_entity_poly.pdbx_seq_one_letter_code
_entity_poly.pdbx_strand_id
1 'polypeptide(L)'
;MVISDDVKAFMPANLHLAFQALHYFNEKFNALPKPWDDDDAEKFFNIVNELNCKVPNKLFTDELNKNVIKLFSKICTGDLCPMQATIGGIASQEIIKAVTGKFKPIKQYFYFDAIECLPECVNDTSETNANLSTQSIFIPKLPTEKSRYYSQEIVFGEDFQHRAGQAKYFVVGSGAIGCEMLKNFAMMGIGCGKDGCIYVTDMDSIERSNLNRQFLFRSSNIGHMKSIVAAEAVKIMNPNVNTKAYVNPVSRETEHIYTDDFFEKIDVIANALDNVKA
;
A
#
# COMPACT_ATOMS: atom_id res chain seq x y z
N MET A 1 24.05 -2.03 0.44
CA MET A 1 22.60 -2.21 0.64
C MET A 1 21.99 -2.58 -0.70
N VAL A 2 20.89 -3.33 -0.74
CA VAL A 2 20.16 -3.54 -2.00
C VAL A 2 19.35 -2.27 -2.27
N ILE A 3 19.53 -1.69 -3.47
CA ILE A 3 18.81 -0.50 -3.91
C ILE A 3 17.50 -0.96 -4.55
N SER A 4 16.36 -0.48 -4.04
CA SER A 4 15.03 -0.79 -4.58
C SER A 4 14.66 0.09 -5.78
N ASP A 5 15.22 1.29 -5.85
CA ASP A 5 14.98 2.31 -6.88
C ASP A 5 16.29 3.08 -7.13
N ASP A 6 16.84 2.93 -8.34
CA ASP A 6 18.11 3.55 -8.72
C ASP A 6 18.02 5.10 -8.79
N VAL A 7 16.83 5.66 -8.99
CA VAL A 7 16.60 7.11 -8.96
C VAL A 7 16.75 7.66 -7.52
N LYS A 8 16.55 6.80 -6.52
CA LYS A 8 16.62 7.14 -5.09
C LYS A 8 17.87 6.56 -4.40
N ALA A 9 19.01 6.54 -5.08
CA ALA A 9 20.23 5.88 -4.59
C ALA A 9 20.70 6.33 -3.18
N PHE A 10 20.41 7.56 -2.76
CA PHE A 10 20.76 8.09 -1.42
C PHE A 10 19.69 7.84 -0.34
N MET A 11 18.50 7.38 -0.72
CA MET A 11 17.38 7.14 0.20
C MET A 11 17.66 6.02 1.23
N PRO A 12 18.25 4.86 0.85
CA PRO A 12 18.51 3.78 1.80
C PRO A 12 19.35 4.20 3.02
N ALA A 13 20.31 5.10 2.83
CA ALA A 13 21.13 5.63 3.91
C ALA A 13 20.33 6.49 4.91
N ASN A 14 19.48 7.38 4.40
CA ASN A 14 18.59 8.19 5.22
C ASN A 14 17.60 7.32 6.00
N LEU A 15 17.00 6.33 5.33
CA LEU A 15 16.07 5.39 5.97
C LEU A 15 16.79 4.51 7.01
N HIS A 16 18.02 4.07 6.75
CA HIS A 16 18.79 3.29 7.73
C HIS A 16 18.92 4.02 9.07
N LEU A 17 19.33 5.30 9.01
CA LEU A 17 19.45 6.13 10.20
C LEU A 17 18.08 6.45 10.82
N ALA A 18 17.04 6.68 10.01
CA ALA A 18 15.69 6.95 10.52
C ALA A 18 15.11 5.76 11.29
N PHE A 19 15.25 4.53 10.79
CA PHE A 19 14.80 3.33 11.50
C PHE A 19 15.56 3.10 12.82
N GLN A 20 16.86 3.37 12.85
CA GLN A 20 17.63 3.35 14.11
C GLN A 20 17.14 4.43 15.07
N ALA A 21 16.98 5.67 14.58
CA ALA A 21 16.49 6.79 15.38
C ALA A 21 15.10 6.54 15.94
N LEU A 22 14.23 5.81 15.24
CA LEU A 22 12.91 5.43 15.74
C LEU A 22 12.99 4.56 17.00
N HIS A 23 13.89 3.58 17.02
CA HIS A 23 14.13 2.77 18.21
C HIS A 23 14.69 3.62 19.36
N TYR A 24 15.69 4.46 19.10
CA TYR A 24 16.25 5.36 20.11
C TYR A 24 15.24 6.38 20.63
N PHE A 25 14.37 6.92 19.77
CA PHE A 25 13.32 7.84 20.16
C PHE A 25 12.36 7.15 21.12
N ASN A 26 11.92 5.92 20.80
CA ASN A 26 11.05 5.14 21.67
C ASN A 26 11.72 4.81 23.03
N GLU A 27 12.99 4.44 23.04
CA GLU A 27 13.74 4.20 24.27
C GLU A 27 13.86 5.47 25.14
N LYS A 28 14.10 6.63 24.52
CA LYS A 28 14.34 7.90 25.22
C LYS A 28 13.05 8.55 25.74
N PHE A 29 11.97 8.49 24.97
CA PHE A 29 10.71 9.18 25.28
C PHE A 29 9.57 8.24 25.70
N ASN A 30 9.80 6.92 25.67
CA ASN A 30 8.80 5.89 25.96
C ASN A 30 7.52 6.03 25.12
N ALA A 31 7.66 6.54 23.89
CA ALA A 31 6.60 6.75 22.92
C ALA A 31 7.21 6.89 21.52
N LEU A 32 6.40 6.60 20.48
CA LEU A 32 6.74 6.95 19.11
C LEU A 32 6.46 8.43 18.84
N PRO A 33 7.10 9.05 17.82
CA PRO A 33 6.76 10.40 17.39
C PRO A 33 5.27 10.53 17.08
N LYS A 34 4.66 11.63 17.54
CA LYS A 34 3.23 11.88 17.27
C LYS A 34 3.00 12.17 15.78
N PRO A 35 1.88 11.71 15.20
CA PRO A 35 1.51 12.04 13.83
C PRO A 35 1.55 13.55 13.58
N TRP A 36 2.29 13.98 12.55
CA TRP A 36 2.35 15.37 12.10
C TRP A 36 2.80 16.42 13.12
N ASP A 37 3.42 16.00 14.23
CA ASP A 37 3.93 16.89 15.28
C ASP A 37 5.32 17.44 14.90
N ASP A 38 5.43 18.75 14.77
CA ASP A 38 6.67 19.42 14.35
C ASP A 38 7.78 19.37 15.41
N ASP A 39 7.41 19.40 16.69
CA ASP A 39 8.37 19.35 17.80
C ASP A 39 9.02 17.96 17.87
N ASP A 40 8.23 16.91 17.77
CA ASP A 40 8.72 15.52 17.71
C ASP A 40 9.52 15.29 16.42
N ALA A 41 9.12 15.87 15.29
CA ALA A 41 9.89 15.78 14.05
C ALA A 41 11.28 16.47 14.15
N GLU A 42 11.41 17.61 14.85
CA GLU A 42 12.71 18.24 15.08
C GLU A 42 13.56 17.45 16.10
N LYS A 43 12.96 16.95 17.18
CA LYS A 43 13.64 16.03 18.13
C LYS A 43 14.16 14.79 17.42
N PHE A 44 13.35 14.19 16.54
CA PHE A 44 13.70 13.02 15.75
C PHE A 44 14.86 13.31 14.80
N PHE A 45 14.83 14.43 14.08
CA PHE A 45 15.93 14.85 13.21
C PHE A 45 17.25 15.05 13.99
N ASN A 46 17.19 15.62 15.20
CA ASN A 46 18.38 15.77 16.04
C ASN A 46 19.00 14.41 16.43
N ILE A 47 18.17 13.41 16.76
CA ILE A 47 18.64 12.03 17.03
C ILE A 47 19.31 11.44 15.78
N VAL A 48 18.71 11.59 14.60
CA VAL A 48 19.31 11.11 13.34
C VAL A 48 20.67 11.76 13.09
N ASN A 49 20.78 13.08 13.32
CA ASN A 49 22.04 13.81 13.16
C ASN A 49 23.11 13.33 14.15
N GLU A 50 22.74 13.11 15.42
CA GLU A 50 23.64 12.53 16.43
C GLU A 50 24.12 11.13 16.02
N LEU A 51 23.25 10.28 15.47
CA LEU A 51 23.62 8.95 14.98
C LEU A 51 24.57 9.03 13.80
N ASN A 52 24.32 9.93 12.85
CA ASN A 52 25.19 10.12 11.69
C ASN A 52 26.61 10.55 12.11
N CYS A 53 26.74 11.42 13.12
CA CYS A 53 28.03 11.87 13.65
C CYS A 53 28.81 10.78 14.40
N LYS A 54 28.14 9.74 14.93
CA LYS A 54 28.78 8.65 15.69
C LYS A 54 29.41 7.59 14.79
N VAL A 55 29.05 7.53 13.52
CA VAL A 55 29.53 6.50 12.59
C VAL A 55 30.88 6.95 12.00
N PRO A 56 31.98 6.19 12.22
CA PRO A 56 33.27 6.50 11.60
C PRO A 56 33.14 6.57 10.08
N ASN A 57 33.78 7.56 9.45
CA ASN A 57 33.80 7.79 7.99
C ASN A 57 32.47 8.18 7.33
N LYS A 58 31.46 8.67 8.07
CA LYS A 58 30.14 9.06 7.50
C LYS A 58 29.59 8.00 6.52
N LEU A 59 29.71 6.73 6.90
CA LEU A 59 29.53 5.56 6.03
C LEU A 59 28.18 5.51 5.27
N PHE A 60 27.20 6.32 5.67
CA PHE A 60 25.85 6.34 5.15
C PHE A 60 25.58 7.49 4.19
N THR A 61 25.85 8.75 4.56
CA THR A 61 25.72 9.91 3.65
C THR A 61 26.37 11.17 4.23
N ASP A 62 26.98 11.99 3.37
CA ASP A 62 27.45 13.35 3.69
C ASP A 62 26.28 14.35 3.83
N GLU A 63 25.14 14.04 3.23
CA GLU A 63 23.97 14.92 3.14
C GLU A 63 22.72 14.19 3.66
N LEU A 64 22.23 14.61 4.83
CA LEU A 64 20.97 14.13 5.39
C LEU A 64 19.82 14.89 4.75
N ASN A 65 18.84 14.15 4.21
CA ASN A 65 17.62 14.77 3.70
C ASN A 65 16.66 15.06 4.86
N LYS A 66 16.71 16.30 5.37
CA LYS A 66 15.88 16.76 6.50
C LYS A 66 14.39 16.57 6.23
N ASN A 67 13.93 16.80 5.00
CA ASN A 67 12.51 16.68 4.65
C ASN A 67 12.03 15.23 4.75
N VAL A 68 12.77 14.29 4.18
CA VAL A 68 12.47 12.85 4.27
C VAL A 68 12.48 12.36 5.71
N ILE A 69 13.49 12.74 6.50
CA ILE A 69 13.63 12.30 7.90
C ILE A 69 12.47 12.83 8.75
N LYS A 70 12.10 14.11 8.58
CA LYS A 70 10.95 14.69 9.26
C LYS A 70 9.65 14.04 8.81
N LEU A 71 9.48 13.82 7.51
CA LEU A 71 8.31 13.13 6.97
C LEU A 71 8.18 11.73 7.57
N PHE A 72 9.27 10.96 7.63
CA PHE A 72 9.32 9.66 8.28
C PHE A 72 8.78 9.76 9.72
N SER A 73 9.27 10.72 10.51
CA SER A 73 8.77 10.95 11.88
C SER A 73 7.26 11.21 11.89
N LYS A 74 6.75 12.04 10.97
CA LYS A 74 5.33 12.43 10.91
C LYS A 74 4.40 11.27 10.54
N ILE A 75 4.88 10.28 9.79
CA ILE A 75 4.06 9.16 9.29
C ILE A 75 4.43 7.79 9.87
N CYS A 76 5.44 7.70 10.75
CA CYS A 76 5.98 6.42 11.24
C CYS A 76 4.99 5.54 12.04
N THR A 77 3.91 6.13 12.54
CA THR A 77 2.82 5.41 13.22
C THR A 77 1.73 4.92 12.26
N GLY A 78 1.85 5.26 10.97
CA GLY A 78 0.98 4.79 9.91
C GLY A 78 1.19 3.31 9.63
N ASP A 79 0.11 2.66 9.21
CA ASP A 79 0.10 1.23 8.88
C ASP A 79 -0.75 1.00 7.63
N LEU A 80 -0.09 0.62 6.54
CA LEU A 80 -0.66 0.58 5.20
C LEU A 80 -0.64 -0.84 4.66
N CYS A 81 -1.83 -1.38 4.35
CA CYS A 81 -1.98 -2.72 3.79
C CYS A 81 -1.11 -2.97 2.53
N PRO A 82 -0.98 -2.03 1.57
CA PRO A 82 -0.06 -2.21 0.43
C PRO A 82 1.42 -2.34 0.81
N MET A 83 1.87 -1.60 1.84
CA MET A 83 3.25 -1.71 2.34
C MET A 83 3.46 -3.06 3.03
N GLN A 84 2.51 -3.48 3.86
CA GLN A 84 2.53 -4.80 4.49
C GLN A 84 2.55 -5.94 3.47
N ALA A 85 1.74 -5.85 2.41
CA ALA A 85 1.70 -6.85 1.34
C ALA A 85 3.04 -6.93 0.59
N THR A 86 3.61 -5.77 0.23
CA THR A 86 4.91 -5.69 -0.48
C THR A 86 6.05 -6.26 0.36
N ILE A 87 6.24 -5.75 1.58
CA ILE A 87 7.32 -6.18 2.47
C ILE A 87 7.10 -7.63 2.93
N GLY A 88 5.85 -8.02 3.23
CA GLY A 88 5.49 -9.38 3.61
C GLY A 88 5.78 -10.40 2.51
N GLY A 89 5.50 -10.06 1.25
CA GLY A 89 5.85 -10.89 0.09
C GLY A 89 7.36 -11.07 -0.06
N ILE A 90 8.13 -9.98 0.04
CA ILE A 90 9.59 -10.02 -0.04
C ILE A 90 10.18 -10.85 1.11
N ALA A 91 9.76 -10.58 2.34
CA ALA A 91 10.24 -11.29 3.53
C ALA A 91 9.90 -12.79 3.47
N SER A 92 8.68 -13.15 3.04
CA SER A 92 8.28 -14.54 2.83
C SER A 92 9.19 -15.24 1.82
N GLN A 93 9.53 -14.55 0.73
CA GLN A 93 10.45 -15.09 -0.27
C GLN A 93 11.87 -15.27 0.29
N GLU A 94 12.37 -14.35 1.14
CA GLU A 94 13.68 -14.52 1.80
C GLU A 94 13.71 -15.74 2.73
N ILE A 95 12.61 -16.04 3.43
CA ILE A 95 12.48 -17.28 4.22
C ILE A 95 12.63 -18.51 3.32
N ILE A 96 11.94 -18.53 2.17
CA ILE A 96 12.05 -19.64 1.21
C ILE A 96 13.49 -19.78 0.70
N LYS A 97 14.19 -18.68 0.39
CA LYS A 97 15.60 -18.71 -0.03
C LYS A 97 16.50 -19.32 1.05
N ALA A 98 16.29 -18.92 2.31
CA ALA A 98 17.08 -19.40 3.44
C ALA A 98 16.93 -20.92 3.67
N VAL A 99 15.69 -21.44 3.61
CA VAL A 99 15.44 -22.87 3.89
C VAL A 99 15.71 -23.79 2.71
N THR A 100 15.66 -23.28 1.47
CA THR A 100 15.86 -24.09 0.26
C THR A 100 17.26 -23.97 -0.33
N GLY A 101 18.02 -22.93 0.03
CA GLY A 101 19.27 -22.59 -0.65
C GLY A 101 19.09 -22.16 -2.11
N LYS A 102 17.85 -21.88 -2.54
CA LYS A 102 17.51 -21.52 -3.92
C LYS A 102 17.36 -20.00 -4.06
N PHE A 103 17.92 -19.45 -5.15
CA PHE A 103 18.00 -18.01 -5.46
C PHE A 103 18.96 -17.20 -4.58
N LYS A 104 19.32 -16.00 -5.06
CA LYS A 104 20.22 -15.09 -4.35
C LYS A 104 19.45 -14.33 -3.25
N PRO A 105 19.87 -14.40 -1.98
CA PRO A 105 19.23 -13.65 -0.90
C PRO A 105 19.64 -12.17 -0.92
N ILE A 106 18.82 -11.34 -0.28
CA ILE A 106 19.17 -9.96 0.04
C ILE A 106 20.38 -9.96 0.99
N LYS A 107 21.38 -9.12 0.69
CA LYS A 107 22.62 -9.01 1.45
C LYS A 107 22.96 -7.55 1.72
N GLN A 108 22.70 -6.99 2.90
CA GLN A 108 21.88 -7.50 4.02
C GLN A 108 20.67 -6.60 4.28
N TYR A 109 20.79 -5.32 3.97
CA TYR A 109 19.74 -4.33 4.14
C TYR A 109 18.99 -4.08 2.84
N PHE A 110 17.67 -3.96 2.97
CA PHE A 110 16.76 -3.54 1.92
C PHE A 110 15.82 -2.50 2.53
N TYR A 111 15.79 -1.33 1.90
CA TYR A 111 14.88 -0.24 2.25
C TYR A 111 13.99 0.04 1.05
N PHE A 112 12.73 0.33 1.32
CA PHE A 112 11.73 0.62 0.31
C PHE A 112 10.82 1.72 0.83
N ASP A 113 10.52 2.69 -0.03
CA ASP A 113 9.57 3.75 0.19
C ASP A 113 8.72 3.96 -1.05
N ALA A 114 7.50 4.48 -0.84
CA ALA A 114 6.57 4.89 -1.89
C ALA A 114 6.05 6.29 -1.56
N ILE A 115 6.97 7.23 -1.31
CA ILE A 115 6.63 8.60 -0.92
C ILE A 115 5.79 9.30 -1.99
N GLU A 116 5.93 8.90 -3.26
CA GLU A 116 5.14 9.39 -4.39
C GLU A 116 3.64 9.08 -4.26
N CYS A 117 3.25 8.15 -3.38
CA CYS A 117 1.84 7.88 -3.09
C CYS A 117 1.23 8.89 -2.11
N LEU A 118 2.01 9.77 -1.49
CA LEU A 118 1.47 10.83 -0.65
C LEU A 118 0.73 11.86 -1.52
N PRO A 119 -0.44 12.37 -1.08
CA PRO A 119 -1.16 13.40 -1.81
C PRO A 119 -0.30 14.65 -2.03
N GLU A 120 -0.41 15.24 -3.21
CA GLU A 120 0.20 16.54 -3.50
C GLU A 120 -0.63 17.69 -2.90
N CYS A 121 0.01 18.79 -2.54
CA CYS A 121 -0.70 20.03 -2.22
C CYS A 121 -1.37 20.58 -3.48
N VAL A 122 -2.70 20.62 -3.51
CA VAL A 122 -3.53 21.09 -4.65
C VAL A 122 -3.35 22.60 -4.96
N ASN A 123 -2.55 23.33 -4.19
CA ASN A 123 -2.39 24.78 -4.32
C ASN A 123 -1.14 25.24 -5.10
N ASP A 124 -0.36 24.34 -5.68
CA ASP A 124 0.81 24.73 -6.48
C ASP A 124 0.58 24.41 -7.97
N THR A 125 -0.04 25.33 -8.69
CA THR A 125 -0.23 25.27 -10.16
C THR A 125 1.07 25.58 -10.92
N SER A 126 2.21 25.07 -10.44
CA SER A 126 3.50 25.23 -11.11
C SER A 126 3.99 23.88 -11.63
N GLU A 127 3.75 23.64 -12.93
CA GLU A 127 4.39 22.57 -13.69
C GLU A 127 5.92 22.72 -13.59
N THR A 128 6.56 22.00 -12.67
CA THR A 128 8.00 21.72 -12.79
C THR A 128 8.35 20.34 -12.28
N ASN A 129 9.04 19.61 -13.17
CA ASN A 129 9.56 18.27 -13.01
C ASN A 129 10.48 18.12 -11.78
N ALA A 130 10.40 16.94 -11.18
CA ALA A 130 11.51 16.19 -10.60
C ALA A 130 12.48 16.97 -9.69
N ASN A 131 12.05 17.25 -8.46
CA ASN A 131 12.90 17.18 -7.27
C ASN A 131 12.01 17.31 -6.02
N LEU A 132 11.94 16.25 -5.20
CA LEU A 132 11.26 16.24 -3.88
C LEU A 132 11.86 17.25 -2.86
N SER A 133 12.83 18.07 -3.26
CA SER A 133 13.49 19.04 -2.39
C SER A 133 12.64 20.27 -2.06
N THR A 134 11.57 20.55 -2.82
CA THR A 134 10.82 21.83 -2.69
C THR A 134 9.29 21.71 -2.78
N GLN A 135 8.72 20.51 -2.88
CA GLN A 135 7.26 20.36 -2.82
C GLN A 135 6.75 20.67 -1.41
N SER A 136 5.74 21.54 -1.32
CA SER A 136 5.03 21.82 -0.08
C SER A 136 4.46 20.51 0.46
N ILE A 137 4.95 20.07 1.62
CA ILE A 137 4.54 18.81 2.23
C ILE A 137 3.04 18.91 2.54
N PHE A 138 2.23 18.06 1.91
CA PHE A 138 0.81 17.92 2.22
C PHE A 138 0.63 17.61 3.70
N ILE A 139 -0.18 18.41 4.40
CA ILE A 139 -0.57 18.15 5.79
C ILE A 139 -2.00 17.60 5.76
N PRO A 140 -2.20 16.30 6.06
CA PRO A 140 -3.51 15.71 6.07
C PRO A 140 -4.35 16.31 7.19
N LYS A 141 -5.63 16.49 6.90
CA LYS A 141 -6.61 16.61 7.97
C LYS A 141 -6.73 15.25 8.66
N LEU A 142 -6.31 15.21 9.92
CA LEU A 142 -6.38 14.02 10.75
C LEU A 142 -7.82 13.79 11.25
N PRO A 143 -8.26 12.53 11.36
CA PRO A 143 -9.62 12.21 11.77
C PRO A 143 -9.83 12.58 13.25
N THR A 144 -11.02 13.09 13.57
CA THR A 144 -11.40 13.45 14.96
C THR A 144 -11.68 12.22 15.82
N GLU A 145 -12.08 11.11 15.20
CA GLU A 145 -12.39 9.85 15.86
C GLU A 145 -11.56 8.70 15.27
N LYS A 146 -11.18 7.72 16.10
CA LYS A 146 -10.41 6.57 15.63
C LYS A 146 -11.32 5.58 14.92
N SER A 147 -11.19 5.51 13.61
CA SER A 147 -11.80 4.48 12.77
C SER A 147 -10.88 3.25 12.64
N ARG A 148 -11.36 2.18 11.99
CA ARG A 148 -10.49 1.05 11.59
C ARG A 148 -9.40 1.45 10.58
N TYR A 149 -9.54 2.61 9.95
CA TYR A 149 -8.62 3.15 8.96
C TYR A 149 -7.68 4.21 9.55
N TYR A 150 -7.71 4.44 10.87
CA TYR A 150 -6.94 5.50 11.54
C TYR A 150 -5.46 5.52 11.13
N SER A 151 -4.81 4.37 11.07
CA SER A 151 -3.40 4.27 10.68
C SER A 151 -3.15 4.63 9.21
N GLN A 152 -4.13 4.45 8.32
CA GLN A 152 -4.08 4.91 6.94
C GLN A 152 -4.39 6.41 6.84
N GLU A 153 -5.37 6.89 7.61
CA GLU A 153 -5.76 8.30 7.70
C GLU A 153 -4.62 9.18 8.26
N ILE A 154 -3.75 8.64 9.12
CA ILE A 154 -2.51 9.31 9.54
C ILE A 154 -1.62 9.65 8.33
N VAL A 155 -1.55 8.77 7.33
CA VAL A 155 -0.63 8.95 6.19
C VAL A 155 -1.29 9.79 5.09
N PHE A 156 -2.55 9.49 4.75
CA PHE A 156 -3.22 10.09 3.59
C PHE A 156 -4.30 11.12 3.93
N GLY A 157 -4.75 11.18 5.19
CA GLY A 157 -5.82 12.08 5.65
C GLY A 157 -7.23 11.53 5.47
N GLU A 158 -8.19 12.17 6.17
CA GLU A 158 -9.60 11.80 6.12
C GLU A 158 -10.23 11.99 4.73
N ASP A 159 -9.77 12.99 3.96
CA ASP A 159 -10.28 13.27 2.62
C ASP A 159 -9.96 12.13 1.65
N PHE A 160 -8.77 11.56 1.75
CA PHE A 160 -8.40 10.36 1.01
C PHE A 160 -9.29 9.18 1.41
N GLN A 161 -9.50 8.99 2.71
CA GLN A 161 -10.33 7.88 3.18
C GLN A 161 -11.79 8.00 2.71
N HIS A 162 -12.33 9.22 2.70
CA HIS A 162 -13.65 9.50 2.16
C HIS A 162 -13.72 9.17 0.67
N ARG A 163 -12.75 9.66 -0.13
CA ARG A 163 -12.66 9.36 -1.58
C ARG A 163 -12.53 7.86 -1.86
N ALA A 164 -11.67 7.16 -1.12
CA ALA A 164 -11.53 5.70 -1.22
C ALA A 164 -12.87 5.01 -0.94
N GLY A 165 -13.58 5.45 0.10
CA GLY A 165 -14.92 4.97 0.44
C GLY A 165 -15.91 5.09 -0.72
N GLN A 166 -15.97 6.24 -1.39
CA GLN A 166 -16.94 6.46 -2.49
C GLN A 166 -16.52 5.84 -3.83
N ALA A 167 -15.30 5.33 -3.95
CA ALA A 167 -14.78 4.86 -5.22
C ALA A 167 -15.51 3.61 -5.72
N LYS A 168 -15.66 3.53 -7.04
CA LYS A 168 -16.24 2.42 -7.79
C LYS A 168 -15.17 1.75 -8.64
N TYR A 169 -14.72 0.58 -8.19
CA TYR A 169 -13.67 -0.19 -8.85
C TYR A 169 -14.27 -1.34 -9.64
N PHE A 170 -13.76 -1.60 -10.84
CA PHE A 170 -14.04 -2.82 -11.59
C PHE A 170 -12.79 -3.70 -11.67
N VAL A 171 -12.83 -4.84 -10.98
CA VAL A 171 -11.75 -5.82 -10.93
C VAL A 171 -12.02 -6.93 -11.94
N VAL A 172 -11.13 -7.06 -12.91
CA VAL A 172 -11.23 -8.05 -13.98
C VAL A 172 -10.31 -9.23 -13.67
N GLY A 173 -10.89 -10.31 -13.17
CA GLY A 173 -10.19 -11.49 -12.66
C GLY A 173 -10.12 -11.52 -11.13
N SER A 174 -10.35 -12.69 -10.56
CA SER A 174 -10.29 -12.96 -9.12
C SER A 174 -9.34 -14.12 -8.79
N GLY A 175 -8.34 -14.33 -9.65
CA GLY A 175 -7.23 -15.25 -9.46
C GLY A 175 -6.24 -14.80 -8.37
N ALA A 176 -4.96 -15.15 -8.49
CA ALA A 176 -3.97 -14.87 -7.43
C ALA A 176 -3.82 -13.36 -7.16
N ILE A 177 -3.66 -12.58 -8.24
CA ILE A 177 -3.57 -11.12 -8.18
C ILE A 177 -4.89 -10.52 -7.67
N GLY A 178 -6.02 -11.00 -8.20
CA GLY A 178 -7.34 -10.50 -7.81
C GLY A 178 -7.65 -10.73 -6.33
N CYS A 179 -7.27 -11.88 -5.76
CA CYS A 179 -7.40 -12.14 -4.33
C CYS A 179 -6.61 -11.12 -3.48
N GLU A 180 -5.37 -10.83 -3.85
CA GLU A 180 -4.54 -9.84 -3.14
C GLU A 180 -5.07 -8.41 -3.30
N MET A 181 -5.50 -8.04 -4.52
CA MET A 181 -6.13 -6.74 -4.79
C MET A 181 -7.39 -6.54 -3.96
N LEU A 182 -8.31 -7.51 -3.97
CA LEU A 182 -9.56 -7.43 -3.21
C LEU A 182 -9.31 -7.33 -1.70
N LYS A 183 -8.35 -8.08 -1.16
CA LYS A 183 -7.91 -7.93 0.24
C LYS A 183 -7.34 -6.54 0.52
N ASN A 184 -6.47 -6.01 -0.35
CA ASN A 184 -5.94 -4.65 -0.20
C ASN A 184 -7.07 -3.62 -0.22
N PHE A 185 -7.97 -3.69 -1.19
CA PHE A 185 -9.10 -2.77 -1.34
C PHE A 185 -10.03 -2.80 -0.13
N ALA A 186 -10.36 -4.00 0.38
CA ALA A 186 -11.15 -4.13 1.60
C ALA A 186 -10.45 -3.52 2.82
N MET A 187 -9.14 -3.71 2.98
CA MET A 187 -8.38 -3.14 4.11
C MET A 187 -8.18 -1.64 4.00
N MET A 188 -8.07 -1.10 2.77
CA MET A 188 -7.98 0.34 2.50
C MET A 188 -9.33 1.06 2.57
N GLY A 189 -10.43 0.32 2.69
CA GLY A 189 -11.78 0.89 2.73
C GLY A 189 -12.31 1.34 1.36
N ILE A 190 -11.77 0.80 0.27
CA ILE A 190 -12.25 1.09 -1.08
C ILE A 190 -13.66 0.54 -1.26
N GLY A 191 -14.56 1.37 -1.80
CA GLY A 191 -15.95 0.99 -2.04
C GLY A 191 -16.76 0.73 -0.76
N CYS A 192 -16.31 1.22 0.40
CA CYS A 192 -17.02 1.07 1.68
C CYS A 192 -17.98 2.22 2.01
N GLY A 193 -17.97 3.28 1.20
CA GLY A 193 -18.87 4.42 1.31
C GLY A 193 -20.25 4.10 0.73
N LYS A 194 -21.23 4.95 1.01
CA LYS A 194 -22.63 4.76 0.61
C LYS A 194 -22.78 4.53 -0.90
N ASP A 195 -22.02 5.27 -1.71
CA ASP A 195 -22.09 5.22 -3.17
C ASP A 195 -20.92 4.44 -3.80
N GLY A 196 -19.99 3.93 -2.98
CA GLY A 196 -18.85 3.14 -3.41
C GLY A 196 -19.19 1.67 -3.65
N CYS A 197 -18.45 1.01 -4.54
CA CYS A 197 -18.67 -0.40 -4.86
C CYS A 197 -17.45 -1.03 -5.57
N ILE A 198 -17.11 -2.26 -5.20
CA ILE A 198 -16.16 -3.10 -5.94
C ILE A 198 -16.95 -4.09 -6.80
N TYR A 199 -16.95 -3.86 -8.10
CA TYR A 199 -17.43 -4.81 -9.09
C TYR A 199 -16.30 -5.81 -9.38
N VAL A 200 -16.55 -7.11 -9.27
CA VAL A 200 -15.55 -8.14 -9.57
C VAL A 200 -16.13 -9.12 -10.56
N THR A 201 -15.37 -9.46 -11.62
CA THR A 201 -15.77 -10.50 -12.56
C THR A 201 -14.70 -11.55 -12.75
N ASP A 202 -15.12 -12.81 -12.84
CA ASP A 202 -14.27 -13.95 -13.17
C ASP A 202 -15.18 -15.10 -13.61
N MET A 203 -14.89 -15.68 -14.78
CA MET A 203 -15.69 -16.77 -15.34
C MET A 203 -15.29 -18.15 -14.82
N ASP A 204 -14.17 -18.25 -14.11
CA ASP A 204 -13.64 -19.53 -13.66
C ASP A 204 -14.25 -19.98 -12.33
N SER A 205 -14.35 -21.30 -12.19
CA SER A 205 -14.57 -21.95 -10.90
C SER A 205 -13.26 -22.20 -10.15
N ILE A 206 -13.35 -22.38 -8.84
CA ILE A 206 -12.20 -22.64 -7.96
C ILE A 206 -11.73 -24.09 -8.12
N GLU A 207 -10.44 -24.26 -8.39
CA GLU A 207 -9.79 -25.57 -8.43
C GLU A 207 -8.85 -25.79 -7.23
N ARG A 208 -8.56 -27.06 -6.91
CA ARG A 208 -7.58 -27.41 -5.86
C ARG A 208 -6.20 -26.77 -6.11
N SER A 209 -5.79 -26.69 -7.38
CA SER A 209 -4.52 -26.11 -7.81
C SER A 209 -4.42 -24.60 -7.52
N ASN A 210 -5.54 -23.93 -7.29
CA ASN A 210 -5.61 -22.50 -7.05
C ASN A 210 -5.29 -22.13 -5.60
N LEU A 211 -5.61 -23.03 -4.66
CA LEU A 211 -5.55 -22.78 -3.22
C LEU A 211 -4.14 -22.46 -2.69
N ASN A 212 -3.09 -22.79 -3.45
CA ASN A 212 -1.71 -22.49 -3.06
C ASN A 212 -1.36 -20.99 -3.13
N ARG A 213 -2.17 -20.18 -3.82
CA ARG A 213 -1.90 -18.76 -4.09
C ARG A 213 -3.14 -17.85 -4.12
N GLN A 214 -4.34 -18.43 -4.11
CA GLN A 214 -5.62 -17.71 -4.07
C GLN A 214 -6.23 -17.86 -2.68
N PHE A 215 -5.63 -17.17 -1.70
CA PHE A 215 -5.88 -17.40 -0.27
C PHE A 215 -7.26 -16.97 0.22
N LEU A 216 -8.08 -16.30 -0.61
CA LEU A 216 -9.49 -16.04 -0.29
C LEU A 216 -10.33 -17.32 -0.35
N PHE A 217 -9.84 -18.36 -1.03
CA PHE A 217 -10.57 -19.61 -1.22
C PHE A 217 -10.19 -20.67 -0.20
N ARG A 218 -11.11 -21.59 0.07
CA ARG A 218 -10.91 -22.77 0.92
C ARG A 218 -11.21 -24.03 0.14
N SER A 219 -10.77 -25.19 0.64
CA SER A 219 -11.07 -26.49 0.03
C SER A 219 -12.58 -26.75 -0.10
N SER A 220 -13.39 -26.21 0.82
CA SER A 220 -14.85 -26.27 0.76
C SER A 220 -15.47 -25.45 -0.37
N ASN A 221 -14.71 -24.58 -1.03
CA ASN A 221 -15.19 -23.75 -2.13
C ASN A 221 -14.84 -24.31 -3.53
N ILE A 222 -14.19 -25.48 -3.61
CA ILE A 222 -13.86 -26.09 -4.91
C ILE A 222 -15.12 -26.30 -5.74
N GLY A 223 -15.09 -25.85 -7.00
CA GLY A 223 -16.23 -25.88 -7.93
C GLY A 223 -17.14 -24.64 -7.86
N HIS A 224 -17.01 -23.77 -6.85
CA HIS A 224 -17.74 -22.51 -6.79
C HIS A 224 -17.06 -21.44 -7.66
N MET A 225 -17.82 -20.44 -8.10
CA MET A 225 -17.29 -19.34 -8.92
C MET A 225 -16.35 -18.44 -8.12
N LYS A 226 -15.16 -18.17 -8.67
CA LYS A 226 -14.11 -17.41 -7.98
C LYS A 226 -14.58 -16.03 -7.56
N SER A 227 -15.24 -15.29 -8.44
CA SER A 227 -15.70 -13.91 -8.18
C SER A 227 -16.70 -13.83 -7.03
N ILE A 228 -17.65 -14.78 -6.96
CA ILE A 228 -18.67 -14.84 -5.91
C ILE A 228 -18.01 -15.11 -4.55
N VAL A 229 -17.20 -16.17 -4.47
CA VAL A 229 -16.53 -16.55 -3.21
C VAL A 229 -15.53 -15.46 -2.77
N ALA A 230 -14.83 -14.82 -3.70
CA ALA A 230 -13.91 -13.73 -3.39
C ALA A 230 -14.66 -12.52 -2.79
N ALA A 231 -15.80 -12.15 -3.38
CA ALA A 231 -16.66 -11.06 -2.89
C ALA A 231 -17.19 -11.35 -1.48
N GLU A 232 -17.59 -12.59 -1.19
CA GLU A 232 -18.01 -13.03 0.14
C GLU A 232 -16.84 -12.99 1.14
N ALA A 233 -15.67 -13.50 0.74
CA ALA A 233 -14.50 -13.57 1.60
C ALA A 233 -14.02 -12.17 2.05
N VAL A 234 -14.03 -11.18 1.15
CA VAL A 234 -13.63 -9.82 1.53
C VAL A 234 -14.69 -9.10 2.37
N LYS A 235 -15.97 -9.44 2.24
CA LYS A 235 -17.03 -8.94 3.12
C LYS A 235 -16.85 -9.43 4.56
N ILE A 236 -16.26 -10.60 4.75
CA ILE A 236 -15.87 -11.10 6.09
C ILE A 236 -14.70 -10.26 6.66
N MET A 237 -13.71 -9.91 5.83
CA MET A 237 -12.57 -9.08 6.26
C MET A 237 -12.98 -7.63 6.59
N ASN A 238 -13.92 -7.09 5.82
CA ASN A 238 -14.49 -5.77 6.05
C ASN A 238 -16.00 -5.77 5.78
N PRO A 239 -16.85 -5.81 6.83
CA PRO A 239 -18.31 -5.79 6.67
C PRO A 239 -18.85 -4.57 5.93
N ASN A 240 -18.09 -3.48 5.86
CA ASN A 240 -18.51 -2.25 5.19
C ASN A 240 -18.26 -2.27 3.68
N VAL A 241 -17.45 -3.21 3.14
CA VAL A 241 -17.14 -3.23 1.70
C VAL A 241 -18.38 -3.56 0.88
N ASN A 242 -18.70 -2.75 -0.11
CA ASN A 242 -19.78 -3.06 -1.05
C ASN A 242 -19.20 -3.81 -2.25
N THR A 243 -19.74 -4.98 -2.56
CA THR A 243 -19.26 -5.82 -3.67
C THR A 243 -20.40 -6.25 -4.58
N LYS A 244 -20.12 -6.37 -5.87
CA LYS A 244 -21.00 -7.00 -6.87
C LYS A 244 -20.19 -7.97 -7.72
N ALA A 245 -20.52 -9.26 -7.63
CA ALA A 245 -19.82 -10.31 -8.37
C ALA A 245 -20.53 -10.64 -9.68
N TYR A 246 -19.73 -10.81 -10.73
CA TYR A 246 -20.15 -11.26 -12.07
C TYR A 246 -19.34 -12.50 -12.43
N VAL A 247 -19.90 -13.34 -13.29
CA VAL A 247 -19.29 -14.61 -13.72
C VAL A 247 -19.02 -14.65 -15.22
N ASN A 248 -19.02 -13.48 -15.86
CA ASN A 248 -18.90 -13.34 -17.29
C ASN A 248 -17.46 -12.94 -17.65
N PRO A 249 -16.90 -13.48 -18.75
CA PRO A 249 -15.65 -12.95 -19.29
C PRO A 249 -15.80 -11.48 -19.65
N VAL A 250 -14.73 -10.69 -19.59
CA VAL A 250 -14.71 -9.38 -20.25
C VAL A 250 -14.32 -9.60 -21.70
N SER A 251 -15.28 -9.42 -22.60
CA SER A 251 -15.15 -9.75 -24.02
C SER A 251 -16.20 -9.00 -24.84
N ARG A 252 -16.05 -9.00 -26.18
CA ARG A 252 -17.04 -8.39 -27.09
C ARG A 252 -18.41 -9.03 -26.97
N GLU A 253 -18.44 -10.34 -26.74
CA GLU A 253 -19.65 -11.13 -26.58
C GLU A 253 -20.47 -10.71 -25.35
N THR A 254 -19.83 -10.08 -24.37
CA THR A 254 -20.41 -9.66 -23.09
C THR A 254 -20.61 -8.14 -22.94
N GLU A 255 -20.43 -7.36 -24.02
CA GLU A 255 -20.66 -5.90 -24.01
C GLU A 255 -22.09 -5.53 -23.60
N HIS A 256 -23.06 -6.41 -23.88
CA HIS A 256 -24.44 -6.24 -23.42
C HIS A 256 -24.61 -6.31 -21.89
N ILE A 257 -23.60 -6.80 -21.16
CA ILE A 257 -23.54 -6.83 -19.69
C ILE A 257 -22.72 -5.63 -19.18
N TYR A 258 -21.57 -5.39 -19.80
CA TYR A 258 -20.66 -4.29 -19.50
C TYR A 258 -20.90 -3.13 -20.48
N THR A 259 -22.08 -2.55 -20.40
CA THR A 259 -22.54 -1.47 -21.29
C THR A 259 -21.82 -0.15 -21.01
N ASP A 260 -22.06 0.86 -21.85
CA ASP A 260 -21.58 2.23 -21.62
C ASP A 260 -22.02 2.73 -20.23
N ASP A 261 -23.30 2.57 -19.85
CA ASP A 261 -23.80 2.87 -18.50
C ASP A 261 -23.06 2.14 -17.38
N PHE A 262 -22.54 0.93 -17.66
CA PHE A 262 -21.72 0.22 -16.69
C PHE A 262 -20.36 0.90 -16.51
N PHE A 263 -19.71 1.33 -17.59
CA PHE A 263 -18.39 1.96 -17.51
C PHE A 263 -18.44 3.42 -17.06
N GLU A 264 -19.48 4.18 -17.41
CA GLU A 264 -19.64 5.59 -17.03
C GLU A 264 -19.65 5.82 -15.50
N LYS A 265 -20.04 4.80 -14.73
CA LYS A 265 -20.03 4.85 -13.26
C LYS A 265 -18.74 4.32 -12.63
N ILE A 266 -17.80 3.76 -13.38
CA ILE A 266 -16.58 3.15 -12.82
C ILE A 266 -15.47 4.21 -12.79
N ASP A 267 -14.84 4.38 -11.62
CA ASP A 267 -13.73 5.30 -11.46
C ASP A 267 -12.40 4.66 -11.90
N VAL A 268 -12.23 3.36 -11.63
CA VAL A 268 -10.98 2.63 -11.86
C VAL A 268 -11.25 1.20 -12.31
N ILE A 269 -10.53 0.75 -13.34
CA ILE A 269 -10.48 -0.66 -13.75
C ILE A 269 -9.14 -1.24 -13.31
N ALA A 270 -9.17 -2.40 -12.64
CA ALA A 270 -8.00 -3.12 -12.16
C ALA A 270 -7.93 -4.52 -12.76
N ASN A 271 -6.92 -4.77 -13.61
CA ASN A 271 -6.73 -6.06 -14.25
C ASN A 271 -5.99 -7.05 -13.33
N ALA A 272 -6.51 -8.27 -13.27
CA ALA A 272 -5.94 -9.42 -12.60
C ALA A 272 -6.03 -10.67 -13.51
N LEU A 273 -5.71 -10.46 -14.79
CA LEU A 273 -5.78 -11.42 -15.89
C LEU A 273 -4.50 -12.24 -16.03
N ASP A 274 -4.60 -13.38 -16.70
CA ASP A 274 -3.50 -14.33 -16.92
C ASP A 274 -3.12 -14.50 -18.41
N ASN A 275 -3.74 -13.74 -19.31
CA ASN A 275 -3.51 -13.81 -20.74
C ASN A 275 -3.49 -12.42 -21.37
N VAL A 276 -2.73 -12.28 -22.46
CA VAL A 276 -2.48 -11.00 -23.16
C VAL A 276 -3.70 -10.51 -23.97
N LYS A 277 -4.60 -11.43 -24.35
CA LYS A 277 -5.73 -11.12 -25.22
C LYS A 277 -6.82 -10.32 -24.49
N ALA A 278 -7.02 -10.63 -23.21
CA ALA A 278 -8.01 -10.01 -22.35
C ALA A 278 -7.61 -8.61 -21.88
#